data_AF-K9Y7T7-F1
#
_entry.id   AF-K9Y7T7-F1
#
_cell.length_a   1.000
_cell.length_b   1.000
_cell.length_c   1.000
_cell.angle_alpha   90.00
_cell.angle_beta   90.00
_cell.angle_gamma   90.00
#
_symmetry.space_group_name_H-M   'P 1'
#
loop_
_entity.id
_entity.type
_entity.pdbx_description
1 polymer ?
#
loop_
_entity_poly.entity_id
_entity_poly.type
_entity_poly.pdbx_seq_one_letter_code
_entity_poly.pdbx_strand_id
1 'polypeptide(L)' 'MNQYSMVIQWSEEDQLFLVTIPEFSDRVMMPCTHGKTRQEATHNGEEVIEMYLSAWKNEGQSLPEPSTLQIA' A
#
# COMPACT_ATOMS: atom_id res chain seq x y z
N MET A 1 4.41 8.70 -8.93
CA MET A 1 4.85 8.14 -7.64
C MET A 1 4.13 8.89 -6.54
N ASN A 2 3.27 8.17 -5.82
CA ASN A 2 2.54 8.72 -4.69
C ASN A 2 3.46 8.70 -3.46
N GLN A 3 3.16 9.53 -2.45
CA GLN A 3 4.02 9.69 -1.27
C GLN A 3 3.64 8.77 -0.11
N TYR A 4 2.71 7.82 -0.32
CA TYR A 4 2.24 6.91 0.72
C TYR A 4 3.31 5.91 1.11
N SER A 5 3.35 5.59 2.40
CA SER A 5 4.27 4.59 2.93
C SER A 5 3.90 3.20 2.43
N MET A 6 4.91 2.36 2.22
CA MET A 6 4.72 0.97 1.85
C MET A 6 5.56 0.08 2.75
N VAL A 7 4.89 -0.76 3.51
CA VAL A 7 5.52 -1.78 4.36
C VAL A 7 5.51 -3.10 3.60
N ILE A 8 6.70 -3.64 3.32
CA ILE A 8 6.89 -4.90 2.62
C ILE A 8 7.54 -5.90 3.56
N GLN A 9 6.83 -6.98 3.88
CA GLN A 9 7.28 -8.00 4.85
C GLN A 9 7.21 -9.39 4.24
N TRP A 10 8.19 -10.24 4.55
CA TRP A 10 8.16 -11.65 4.17
C TRP A 10 7.18 -12.43 5.05
N SER A 11 6.31 -13.23 4.44
CA SER A 11 5.45 -14.21 5.10
C SER A 11 6.05 -15.60 4.91
N GLU A 12 6.38 -16.27 6.02
CA GLU A 12 6.83 -17.67 5.98
C GLU A 12 5.68 -18.62 5.61
N GLU A 13 4.43 -18.28 5.94
CA GLU A 13 3.27 -19.12 5.60
C GLU A 13 2.99 -19.09 4.09
N ASP A 14 3.01 -17.89 3.51
CA ASP A 14 2.67 -17.70 2.09
C ASP A 14 3.88 -17.86 1.16
N GLN A 15 5.10 -17.80 1.71
CA GLN A 15 6.36 -17.72 0.95
C GLN A 15 6.34 -16.55 -0.06
N LEU A 16 5.81 -15.42 0.38
CA LEU A 16 5.63 -14.19 -0.41
C LEU A 16 6.00 -12.96 0.41
N PHE A 17 6.38 -11.88 -0.29
CA PHE A 17 6.40 -10.55 0.29
C PHE A 17 4.98 -9.99 0.27
N LEU A 18 4.43 -9.69 1.44
CA LEU A 18 3.13 -9.05 1.63
C LEU A 18 3.31 -7.54 1.75
N VAL A 19 2.34 -6.80 1.20
CA VAL A 19 2.38 -5.33 1.12
C VAL A 19 1.25 -4.75 1.96
N THR A 20 1.60 -3.82 2.85
CA THR A 20 0.66 -3.04 3.63
C THR A 20 0.92 -1.55 3.41
N ILE A 21 -0.15 -0.77 3.30
CA ILE A 21 -0.12 0.70 3.18
C ILE A 21 -0.80 1.26 4.43
N PRO A 22 -0.06 1.57 5.50
CA PRO A 22 -0.65 1.91 6.81
C PRO A 22 -1.75 2.98 6.74
N GLU A 23 -1.55 3.99 5.90
CA GLU A 23 -2.48 5.11 5.69
C GLU A 23 -3.85 4.68 5.15
N PHE A 24 -3.95 3.46 4.57
CA PHE A 24 -5.18 2.93 4.00
C PHE A 24 -5.87 1.90 4.91
N SER A 25 -5.25 1.53 6.05
CA SER A 25 -5.68 0.41 6.90
C SER A 25 -7.10 0.56 7.48
N ASP A 26 -7.60 1.79 7.65
CA ASP A 26 -8.98 2.04 8.10
C ASP A 26 -10.03 1.87 7.00
N ARG A 27 -9.61 1.70 5.74
CA ARG A 27 -10.49 1.70 4.56
C ARG A 27 -10.41 0.43 3.74
N VAL A 28 -9.26 -0.23 3.73
CA VAL A 28 -9.04 -1.45 2.93
C VAL A 28 -8.42 -2.53 3.80
N MET A 29 -8.77 -3.78 3.50
CA MET A 29 -8.16 -4.93 4.17
C MET A 29 -6.67 -5.01 3.83
N MET A 30 -5.88 -5.30 4.85
CA MET A 30 -4.43 -5.51 4.74
C MET A 30 -4.09 -6.97 5.01
N PRO A 31 -3.04 -7.53 4.39
CA PRO A 31 -2.21 -6.93 3.33
C PRO A 31 -3.00 -6.72 2.04
N CYS A 32 -2.72 -5.63 1.32
CA CYS A 32 -3.51 -5.26 0.14
C CYS A 32 -3.00 -5.89 -1.17
N THR A 33 -1.77 -6.40 -1.19
CA THR A 33 -1.20 -7.16 -2.31
C THR A 33 0.06 -7.92 -1.87
N HIS A 34 0.69 -8.62 -2.79
CA HIS A 34 1.88 -9.42 -2.55
C HIS A 34 2.83 -9.44 -3.76
N GLY A 35 4.01 -10.01 -3.59
CA GLY A 35 4.95 -10.33 -4.67
C GLY A 35 5.94 -11.42 -4.25
N LYS A 36 6.52 -12.15 -5.21
CA LYS A 36 7.55 -13.18 -4.94
C LYS A 36 8.91 -12.56 -4.66
N THR A 37 9.11 -11.33 -5.12
CA THR A 37 10.31 -10.53 -4.85
C THR A 37 9.91 -9.19 -4.27
N ARG A 38 10.86 -8.50 -3.62
CA ARG A 38 10.62 -7.13 -3.12
C ARG A 38 10.22 -6.19 -4.25
N GLN A 39 10.84 -6.32 -5.42
CA GLN A 39 10.57 -5.49 -6.59
C GLN A 39 9.16 -5.70 -7.13
N GLU A 40 8.72 -6.95 -7.24
CA GLU A 40 7.35 -7.29 -7.63
C GLU A 40 6.34 -6.78 -6.61
N ALA A 41 6.60 -6.97 -5.32
CA ALA A 41 5.74 -6.45 -4.25
C ALA A 41 5.64 -4.92 -4.29
N THR A 42 6.76 -4.21 -4.50
CA THR A 42 6.75 -2.74 -4.67
C THR A 42 5.93 -2.34 -5.88
N HIS A 43 6.12 -2.99 -7.04
CA HIS A 43 5.38 -2.67 -8.26
C HIS A 43 3.87 -2.85 -8.06
N ASN A 44 3.47 -4.01 -7.54
CA ASN A 44 2.07 -4.30 -7.27
C ASN A 44 1.48 -3.33 -6.22
N GLY A 45 2.27 -2.93 -5.23
CA GLY A 45 1.89 -1.93 -4.25
C GLY A 45 1.58 -0.56 -4.87
N GLU A 46 2.41 -0.10 -5.81
CA GLU A 46 2.17 1.16 -6.53
C GLU A 46 0.88 1.11 -7.36
N GLU A 47 0.62 0.01 -8.07
CA GLU A 47 -0.62 -0.16 -8.84
C GLU A 47 -1.86 -0.12 -7.93
N VAL A 48 -1.79 -0.77 -6.78
CA VAL A 48 -2.87 -0.77 -5.77
C VAL A 48 -3.11 0.63 -5.20
N ILE A 49 -2.05 1.39 -4.92
CA ILE A 49 -2.17 2.79 -4.49
C ILE A 49 -2.92 3.60 -5.55
N GLU A 50 -2.50 3.54 -6.82
CA GLU A 50 -3.14 4.29 -7.90
C GLU A 50 -4.60 3.90 -8.12
N MET A 51 -4.90 2.60 -8.03
CA MET A 51 -6.26 2.07 -8.11
C MET A 51 -7.17 2.65 -7.02
N TYR A 52 -6.76 2.57 -5.74
CA TYR A 52 -7.59 3.07 -4.64
C TYR A 52 -7.76 4.58 -4.66
N LEU A 53 -6.70 5.34 -4.92
CA LEU A 53 -6.80 6.81 -5.03
C LEU A 53 -7.75 7.22 -6.15
N SER A 54 -7.70 6.53 -7.29
CA SER A 54 -8.60 6.78 -8.42
C SER A 54 -10.05 6.46 -8.06
N ALA A 55 -10.31 5.34 -7.39
CA ALA A 55 -11.64 4.95 -6.94
C ALA A 55 -12.23 5.97 -5.96
N TRP A 56 -11.50 6.31 -4.89
CA TRP A 56 -11.96 7.29 -3.90
C TRP A 56 -12.19 8.67 -4.49
N LYS A 57 -11.33 9.11 -5.42
CA LYS A 57 -11.52 10.37 -6.14
C LYS A 57 -12.79 10.36 -6.98
N ASN A 58 -13.08 9.26 -7.68
CA ASN A 58 -14.29 9.12 -8.51
C ASN A 58 -15.56 9.06 -7.66
N GLU A 59 -15.48 8.51 -6.45
CA GLU A 59 -16.57 8.47 -5.48
C GLU A 59 -16.73 9.79 -4.69
N GLY A 60 -15.85 10.77 -4.91
CA GLY A 60 -15.87 12.06 -4.18
C GLY A 60 -15.45 11.94 -2.72
N GLN A 61 -14.75 10.87 -2.34
CA GLN A 61 -14.21 10.68 -1.01
C GLN A 61 -12.92 11.49 -0.80
N SER A 62 -12.65 11.91 0.44
CA SER A 62 -11.36 12.50 0.80
C SER A 62 -10.26 11.44 0.71
N LEU A 63 -9.09 11.81 0.17
CA LEU A 63 -7.94 10.90 0.14
C LEU A 63 -7.25 10.88 1.53
N PRO A 64 -6.71 9.73 1.96
CA PRO A 64 -5.83 9.69 3.13
C PRO A 64 -4.62 10.61 2.95
N GLU A 65 -4.09 11.16 4.03
CA GLU A 65 -2.85 11.94 3.97
C GLU A 65 -1.64 11.00 4.05
N PRO A 66 -0.62 11.15 3.18
CA PRO A 66 0.60 10.37 3.28
C PRO A 66 1.35 10.61 4.59
N SER A 67 1.92 9.56 5.18
CA SER A 67 2.82 9.71 6.32
C SER A 67 4.16 10.24 5.85
N THR A 68 4.68 11.27 6.52
CA THR A 68 6.03 11.79 6.26
C THR A 68 6.96 11.36 7.38
N LEU A 69 8.24 11.16 7.05
CA LEU A 69 9.24 10.76 8.02
C LEU A 69 9.34 11.82 9.13
N GLN A 70 8.96 11.42 10.35
CA GLN A 70 9.24 12.22 11.55
C GLN A 70 10.54 11.69 12.16
N ILE A 71 11.59 12.50 12.07
CA ILE A 71 12.85 12.23 12.76
C ILE A 71 12.75 12.96 14.11
N ALA A 72 12.83 12.19 15.20
CA ALA A 72 12.92 12.70 16.57
C ALA A 72 14.38 13.03 16.93
#